data_AF-A0AA46E0J0-F1
#
_entry.id   AF-A0AA46E0J0-F1
#
_cell.length_a   1.000
_cell.length_b   1.000
_cell.length_c   1.000
_cell.angle_alpha   90.00
_cell.angle_beta   90.00
_cell.angle_gamma   90.00
#
_symmetry.space_group_name_H-M   'P 1'
#
loop_
_entity.id
_entity.type
_entity.pdbx_description
1 polymer ?
#
loop_
_entity_poly.entity_id
_entity_poly.type
_entity_poly.pdbx_seq_one_letter_code
_entity_poly.pdbx_strand_id
1 'polypeptide(L)'
;MNYKKIEDNLWEIFLLSIIFRFLIILPINFIMIILPNLIKLPEITMTEKEIWITLLFISPIFEELLFRKFLFGLIAKYNFWWAIFISTFIYSLFGVDFISLSLLNVFFIFIYYTTKNIWYAIYSHFVFNAFARIIIFYKIDIFIEKYLEIKSIKIILIILILSLIYPFYKIAIKFYLRNRKDNYE
;
A
#
# COMPACT_ATOMS: atom_id res chain seq x y z
N MET A 1 25.48 -26.02 17.03
CA MET A 1 24.60 -25.48 15.97
C MET A 1 23.91 -24.25 16.57
N ASN A 2 24.17 -23.07 16.03
CA ASN A 2 23.97 -21.78 16.73
C ASN A 2 22.51 -21.31 16.56
N TYR A 3 21.68 -21.42 17.60
CA TYR A 3 20.25 -21.09 17.58
C TYR A 3 19.94 -19.65 17.11
N LYS A 4 20.89 -18.73 17.32
CA LYS A 4 20.80 -17.33 16.88
C LYS A 4 20.68 -17.16 15.35
N LYS A 5 21.22 -18.10 14.57
CA LYS A 5 21.18 -18.05 13.09
C LYS A 5 19.86 -18.58 12.51
N ILE A 6 19.04 -19.27 13.33
CA ILE A 6 17.74 -19.82 12.93
C ILE A 6 16.66 -18.75 13.07
N GLU A 7 16.73 -17.88 14.09
CA GLU A 7 15.81 -16.74 14.27
C GLU A 7 15.92 -15.70 13.14
N ASP A 8 17.13 -15.44 12.64
CA ASP A 8 17.35 -14.51 11.52
C ASP A 8 16.68 -15.02 10.22
N ASN A 9 16.64 -16.34 10.01
CA ASN A 9 16.01 -16.95 8.84
C ASN A 9 14.48 -17.10 8.98
N LEU A 10 13.94 -17.09 10.20
CA LEU A 10 12.49 -17.27 10.43
C LEU A 10 11.68 -16.10 9.88
N TRP A 11 12.22 -14.87 9.96
CA TRP A 11 11.59 -13.70 9.37
C TRP A 11 11.63 -13.72 7.84
N GLU A 12 12.71 -14.23 7.25
CA GLU A 12 12.83 -14.40 5.80
C GLU A 12 11.88 -15.50 5.29
N ILE A 13 11.77 -16.62 6.01
CA ILE A 13 10.82 -17.70 5.72
C ILE A 13 9.37 -17.22 5.88
N PHE A 14 9.08 -16.41 6.91
CA PHE A 14 7.77 -15.78 7.09
C PHE A 14 7.43 -14.83 5.94
N LEU A 15 8.34 -13.93 5.57
CA LEU A 15 8.15 -13.01 4.43
C LEU A 15 8.01 -13.78 3.10
N LEU A 16 8.83 -14.79 2.87
CA LEU A 16 8.73 -15.68 1.71
C LEU A 16 7.39 -16.41 1.68
N SER A 17 6.87 -16.87 2.83
CA SER A 17 5.58 -17.55 2.90
C SER A 17 4.41 -16.62 2.57
N ILE A 18 4.51 -15.32 2.89
CA ILE A 18 3.46 -14.34 2.57
C ILE A 18 3.58 -13.87 1.11
N ILE A 19 4.80 -13.71 0.59
CA ILE A 19 5.04 -13.47 -0.85
C ILE A 19 4.51 -14.64 -1.67
N PHE A 20 4.77 -15.87 -1.23
CA PHE A 20 4.23 -17.09 -1.82
C PHE A 20 2.70 -17.11 -1.75
N ARG A 21 2.11 -16.63 -0.64
CA ARG A 21 0.66 -16.44 -0.51
C ARG A 21 0.12 -15.43 -1.52
N PHE A 22 0.83 -14.34 -1.83
CA PHE A 22 0.43 -13.37 -2.86
C PHE A 22 0.61 -13.87 -4.29
N LEU A 23 1.71 -14.59 -4.56
CA LEU A 23 1.94 -15.30 -5.82
C LEU A 23 0.93 -16.42 -6.07
N ILE A 24 0.27 -16.90 -5.01
CA ILE A 24 -0.84 -17.85 -5.07
C ILE A 24 -2.19 -17.11 -5.15
N ILE A 25 -2.39 -16.01 -4.43
CA ILE A 25 -3.62 -15.20 -4.47
C ILE A 25 -3.84 -14.55 -5.83
N LEU A 26 -2.78 -14.14 -6.54
CA LEU A 26 -2.90 -13.57 -7.90
C LEU A 26 -3.48 -14.56 -8.92
N PRO A 27 -2.91 -15.77 -9.10
CA PRO A 27 -3.53 -16.79 -9.92
C PRO A 27 -4.85 -17.27 -9.31
N ILE A 28 -5.04 -17.29 -7.98
CA ILE A 28 -6.34 -17.63 -7.39
C ILE A 28 -7.41 -16.58 -7.72
N ASN A 29 -7.12 -15.28 -7.70
CA ASN A 29 -8.09 -14.25 -8.09
C ASN A 29 -8.36 -14.29 -9.59
N PHE A 30 -7.34 -14.55 -10.41
CA PHE A 30 -7.49 -14.76 -11.86
C PHE A 30 -8.30 -16.04 -12.16
N ILE A 31 -8.04 -17.12 -11.42
CA ILE A 31 -8.79 -18.37 -11.44
C ILE A 31 -10.20 -18.14 -10.90
N MET A 32 -10.41 -17.38 -9.83
CA MET A 32 -11.75 -17.06 -9.28
C MET A 32 -12.57 -16.15 -10.20
N ILE A 33 -11.96 -15.49 -11.18
CA ILE A 33 -12.68 -14.79 -12.25
C ILE A 33 -13.08 -15.77 -13.38
N ILE A 34 -12.26 -16.80 -13.65
CA ILE A 34 -12.46 -17.77 -14.76
C ILE A 34 -13.28 -19.00 -14.33
N LEU A 35 -13.06 -19.51 -13.11
CA LEU A 35 -13.51 -20.79 -12.56
C LEU A 35 -14.98 -20.81 -12.13
N PRO A 36 -15.63 -19.73 -11.64
CA PRO A 36 -17.07 -19.75 -11.37
C PRO A 36 -17.92 -20.03 -12.62
N ASN A 37 -17.38 -19.71 -13.80
CA ASN A 37 -18.02 -20.02 -15.08
C ASN A 37 -17.83 -21.51 -15.50
N LEU A 38 -16.95 -22.25 -14.83
CA LEU A 38 -16.62 -23.67 -15.11
C LEU A 38 -17.13 -24.62 -14.02
N ILE A 39 -17.17 -24.18 -12.76
CA ILE A 39 -17.63 -24.93 -11.59
C ILE A 39 -18.47 -23.96 -10.76
N LYS A 40 -19.75 -24.27 -10.53
CA LYS A 40 -20.62 -23.50 -9.62
C LYS A 40 -20.14 -23.68 -8.18
N LEU A 41 -19.05 -23.02 -7.82
CA LEU A 41 -18.61 -22.89 -6.45
C LEU A 41 -19.53 -21.88 -5.72
N PRO A 42 -19.82 -22.07 -4.43
CA PRO A 42 -20.50 -21.05 -3.65
C PRO A 42 -19.65 -19.77 -3.68
N GLU A 43 -20.28 -18.66 -4.09
CA GLU A 43 -19.65 -17.36 -4.09
C GLU A 43 -19.32 -17.00 -2.65
N ILE A 44 -18.02 -16.92 -2.32
CA ILE A 44 -17.59 -16.49 -0.99
C ILE A 44 -17.85 -14.99 -0.91
N THR A 45 -18.98 -14.62 -0.33
CA THR A 45 -19.33 -13.22 -0.09
C THR A 45 -18.72 -12.77 1.22
N MET A 46 -17.79 -11.81 1.15
CA MET A 46 -17.30 -11.13 2.34
C MET A 46 -18.39 -10.21 2.88
N THR A 47 -18.59 -10.23 4.20
CA THR A 47 -19.44 -9.25 4.87
C THR A 47 -18.85 -7.85 4.74
N GLU A 48 -19.69 -6.81 4.85
CA GLU A 48 -19.20 -5.42 4.80
C GLU A 48 -18.10 -5.17 5.85
N LYS A 49 -18.28 -5.69 7.06
CA LYS A 49 -17.31 -5.57 8.16
C LYS A 49 -15.96 -6.18 7.78
N GLU A 50 -15.94 -7.34 7.14
CA GLU A 50 -14.70 -8.00 6.71
C GLU A 50 -14.00 -7.20 5.60
N ILE A 51 -14.76 -6.60 4.69
CA ILE A 51 -14.22 -5.71 3.66
C ILE A 51 -13.55 -4.49 4.31
N TRP A 52 -14.20 -3.85 5.28
CA TRP A 52 -13.64 -2.69 5.99
C TRP A 52 -12.35 -3.06 6.74
N ILE A 53 -12.33 -4.18 7.47
CA ILE A 53 -11.15 -4.62 8.21
C ILE A 53 -9.99 -4.92 7.25
N THR A 54 -10.28 -5.65 6.16
CA THR A 54 -9.25 -6.06 5.20
C THR A 54 -8.66 -4.87 4.47
N LEU A 55 -9.51 -4.00 3.92
CA LEU A 55 -9.10 -2.85 3.11
C LEU A 55 -8.37 -1.77 3.93
N LEU A 56 -8.76 -1.57 5.19
CA LEU A 56 -8.15 -0.54 6.03
C LEU A 56 -6.90 -1.02 6.74
N PHE A 57 -6.89 -2.25 7.25
CA PHE A 57 -5.78 -2.69 8.10
C PHE A 57 -4.90 -3.72 7.41
N ILE A 58 -5.49 -4.82 6.95
CA ILE A 58 -4.72 -5.96 6.44
C ILE A 58 -3.97 -5.58 5.16
N SER A 59 -4.66 -4.98 4.19
CA SER A 59 -4.06 -4.56 2.91
C SER A 59 -2.93 -3.56 3.12
N PRO A 60 -3.13 -2.42 3.82
CA PRO A 60 -2.07 -1.42 3.96
C PRO A 60 -0.85 -1.94 4.71
N ILE A 61 -1.04 -2.75 5.77
CA ILE A 61 0.08 -3.36 6.48
C ILE A 61 0.86 -4.27 5.54
N PHE A 62 0.15 -5.16 4.83
CA PHE A 62 0.78 -6.11 3.94
C PHE A 62 1.50 -5.43 2.77
N GLU A 63 0.80 -4.54 2.07
CA GLU A 63 1.33 -3.85 0.89
C GLU A 63 2.55 -3.02 1.26
N GLU A 64 2.53 -2.26 2.35
CA GLU A 64 3.71 -1.48 2.73
C GLU A 64 4.90 -2.39 3.12
N LEU A 65 4.67 -3.53 3.80
CA LEU A 65 5.74 -4.48 4.09
C LEU A 65 6.33 -5.10 2.81
N LEU A 66 5.49 -5.51 1.86
CA LEU A 66 5.92 -6.08 0.59
C LEU A 66 6.65 -5.06 -0.28
N PHE A 67 6.06 -3.89 -0.48
CA PHE A 67 6.56 -2.92 -1.46
C PHE A 67 7.67 -2.04 -0.89
N ARG A 68 7.68 -1.71 0.41
CA ARG A 68 8.71 -0.87 1.02
C ARG A 68 9.85 -1.67 1.63
N LYS A 69 9.54 -2.56 2.57
CA LYS A 69 10.59 -3.31 3.29
C LYS A 69 11.25 -4.34 2.39
N PHE A 70 10.47 -5.11 1.63
CA PHE A 70 11.00 -6.16 0.79
C PHE A 70 11.45 -5.62 -0.58
N LEU A 71 10.52 -5.24 -1.47
CA LEU A 71 10.85 -4.95 -2.87
C LEU A 71 11.73 -3.70 -3.02
N PHE A 72 11.27 -2.54 -2.53
CA PHE A 72 12.05 -1.31 -2.57
C PHE A 72 13.34 -1.45 -1.77
N GLY A 73 13.27 -1.99 -0.55
CA GLY A 73 14.43 -2.19 0.32
C GLY A 73 15.52 -3.08 -0.27
N LEU A 74 15.15 -4.13 -1.02
CA LEU A 74 16.10 -5.03 -1.69
C LEU A 74 16.81 -4.33 -2.86
N ILE A 75 16.07 -3.62 -3.71
CA ILE A 75 16.62 -2.98 -4.91
C ILE A 75 17.40 -1.70 -4.55
N ALA A 76 16.95 -0.94 -3.54
CA ALA A 76 17.56 0.31 -3.13
C ALA A 76 18.99 0.14 -2.60
N LYS A 77 19.38 -1.07 -2.20
CA LYS A 77 20.77 -1.42 -1.85
C LYS A 77 21.72 -1.30 -3.04
N TYR A 78 21.21 -1.49 -4.26
CA TYR A 78 22.00 -1.48 -5.49
C TYR A 78 21.81 -0.19 -6.27
N ASN A 79 20.56 0.27 -6.44
CA ASN A 79 20.27 1.51 -7.13
C ASN A 79 18.92 2.09 -6.70
N PHE A 80 18.95 3.29 -6.13
CA PHE A 80 17.76 3.99 -5.64
C PHE A 80 16.72 4.28 -6.72
N TRP A 81 17.14 4.72 -7.90
CA TRP A 81 16.22 5.07 -8.99
C TRP A 81 15.53 3.84 -9.58
N TRP A 82 16.28 2.74 -9.75
CA TRP A 82 15.69 1.47 -10.16
C TRP A 82 14.74 0.91 -9.10
N ALA A 83 15.02 1.13 -7.80
CA ALA A 83 14.12 0.73 -6.74
C ALA A 83 12.78 1.46 -6.81
N ILE A 84 12.79 2.78 -7.08
CA ILE A 84 11.56 3.54 -7.30
C ILE A 84 10.81 3.01 -8.51
N PHE A 85 11.50 2.90 -9.65
CA PHE A 85 10.88 2.52 -10.92
C PHE A 85 10.25 1.13 -10.85
N ILE A 86 11.01 0.11 -10.44
CA ILE A 86 10.55 -1.28 -10.38
C ILE A 86 9.44 -1.45 -9.33
N SER A 87 9.60 -0.87 -8.14
CA SER A 87 8.58 -0.96 -7.10
C SER A 87 7.26 -0.34 -7.54
N THR A 88 7.32 0.83 -8.21
CA THR A 88 6.15 1.54 -8.72
C THR A 88 5.50 0.81 -9.88
N PHE A 89 6.29 0.34 -10.83
CA PHE A 89 5.78 -0.43 -11.96
C PHE A 89 5.03 -1.68 -11.48
N ILE A 90 5.64 -2.47 -10.59
CA ILE A 90 5.02 -3.69 -10.07
C ILE A 90 3.77 -3.37 -9.24
N TYR A 91 3.79 -2.35 -8.38
CA TYR A 91 2.63 -1.96 -7.57
C TYR A 91 1.42 -1.60 -8.45
N SER A 92 1.66 -0.78 -9.47
CA SER A 92 0.60 -0.25 -10.33
C SER A 92 -0.03 -1.28 -11.26
N LEU A 93 0.64 -2.42 -11.52
CA LEU A 93 0.07 -3.53 -12.28
C LEU A 93 -1.07 -4.25 -11.54
N PHE A 94 -1.17 -4.08 -10.22
CA PHE A 94 -2.18 -4.78 -9.40
C PHE A 94 -3.50 -4.03 -9.26
N GLY A 95 -3.67 -2.88 -9.91
CA GLY A 95 -4.94 -2.17 -9.83
C GLY A 95 -5.43 -1.58 -11.13
N VAL A 96 -6.56 -0.90 -11.02
CA VAL A 96 -7.43 -0.56 -12.16
C VAL A 96 -6.97 0.71 -12.88
N ASP A 97 -6.21 1.57 -12.20
CA ASP A 97 -5.66 2.82 -12.75
C ASP A 97 -4.16 2.90 -12.47
N PHE A 98 -3.38 2.56 -13.50
CA PHE A 98 -1.93 2.50 -13.42
C PHE A 98 -1.30 3.85 -13.02
N ILE A 99 -1.82 4.97 -13.52
CA ILE A 99 -1.22 6.30 -13.29
C ILE A 99 -1.45 6.73 -11.84
N SER A 100 -2.70 6.65 -11.38
CA SER A 100 -3.07 7.02 -10.01
C SER A 100 -2.32 6.17 -8.99
N LEU A 101 -2.22 4.86 -9.22
CA LEU A 101 -1.48 3.95 -8.34
C LEU A 101 0.02 4.19 -8.37
N SER A 102 0.58 4.58 -9.53
CA SER A 102 2.01 4.90 -9.63
C SER A 102 2.35 6.10 -8.78
N LEU A 103 1.54 7.16 -8.86
CA LEU A 103 1.73 8.37 -8.05
C LEU A 103 1.60 8.07 -6.55
N LEU A 104 0.60 7.27 -6.18
CA LEU A 104 0.39 6.85 -4.79
C LEU A 104 1.57 6.03 -4.26
N ASN A 105 2.09 5.09 -5.06
CA ASN A 105 3.22 4.27 -4.65
C ASN A 105 4.50 5.10 -4.50
N VAL A 106 4.79 6.01 -5.44
CA VAL A 106 5.92 6.93 -5.32
C VAL A 106 5.81 7.77 -4.05
N PHE A 107 4.60 8.21 -3.71
CA PHE A 107 4.34 8.96 -2.49
C PHE A 107 4.64 8.16 -1.21
N PHE A 108 4.20 6.90 -1.13
CA PHE A 108 4.52 6.03 0.01
C PHE A 108 6.01 5.64 0.06
N ILE A 109 6.66 5.44 -1.09
CA ILE A 109 8.12 5.28 -1.16
C ILE A 109 8.80 6.51 -0.55
N PHE A 110 8.36 7.72 -0.91
CA PHE A 110 8.92 8.95 -0.37
C PHE A 110 8.77 9.04 1.16
N ILE A 111 7.58 8.73 1.71
CA ILE A 111 7.37 8.69 3.17
C ILE A 111 8.31 7.68 3.83
N TYR A 112 8.37 6.45 3.32
CA TYR A 112 9.22 5.42 3.89
C TYR A 112 10.71 5.79 3.79
N TYR A 113 11.14 6.30 2.64
CA TYR A 113 12.54 6.65 2.39
C TYR A 113 13.01 7.79 3.28
N THR A 114 12.15 8.79 3.53
CA THR A 114 12.48 9.95 4.37
C THR A 114 12.44 9.62 5.86
N THR A 115 11.43 8.87 6.31
CA THR A 115 11.22 8.58 7.74
C THR A 115 12.01 7.36 8.23
N LYS A 116 12.40 6.47 7.32
CA LYS A 116 12.99 5.15 7.61
C LYS A 116 12.15 4.29 8.57
N ASN A 117 10.86 4.59 8.69
CA ASN A 117 9.96 3.88 9.59
C ASN A 117 8.69 3.47 8.83
N ILE A 118 8.47 2.16 8.79
CA ILE A 118 7.38 1.54 8.05
C ILE A 118 5.99 1.94 8.57
N TRP A 119 5.88 2.23 9.87
CA TRP A 119 4.60 2.59 10.48
C TRP A 119 4.04 3.89 9.91
N TYR A 120 4.89 4.89 9.58
CA TYR A 120 4.39 6.12 8.96
C TYR A 120 3.80 5.88 7.57
N ALA A 121 4.38 4.97 6.79
CA ALA A 121 3.84 4.58 5.50
C ALA A 121 2.51 3.82 5.68
N ILE A 122 2.45 2.85 6.61
CA ILE A 122 1.23 2.08 6.94
C ILE A 122 0.10 3.02 7.38
N TYR A 123 0.35 3.96 8.30
CA TYR A 123 -0.67 4.89 8.77
C TYR A 123 -1.15 5.81 7.64
N SER A 124 -0.23 6.31 6.81
CA SER A 124 -0.59 7.17 5.68
C SER A 124 -1.44 6.42 4.66
N HIS A 125 -1.14 5.14 4.42
CA HIS A 125 -1.91 4.27 3.54
C HIS A 125 -3.27 3.92 4.15
N PHE A 126 -3.33 3.56 5.44
CA PHE A 126 -4.60 3.39 6.17
C PHE A 126 -5.51 4.62 6.00
N VAL A 127 -4.97 5.82 6.22
CA VAL A 127 -5.73 7.08 6.09
C VAL A 127 -6.22 7.26 4.65
N PHE A 128 -5.34 7.06 3.66
CA PHE A 128 -5.72 7.13 2.25
C PHE A 128 -6.88 6.18 1.92
N ASN A 129 -6.79 4.92 2.33
CA ASN A 129 -7.82 3.91 2.08
C ASN A 129 -9.13 4.21 2.81
N ALA A 130 -9.05 4.73 4.04
CA ALA A 130 -10.23 5.17 4.79
C ALA A 130 -11.00 6.27 4.04
N PHE A 131 -10.29 7.31 3.61
CA PHE A 131 -10.90 8.40 2.85
C PHE A 131 -11.47 7.91 1.52
N ALA A 132 -10.70 7.14 0.74
CA ALA A 132 -11.16 6.59 -0.53
C ALA A 132 -12.42 5.72 -0.36
N ARG A 133 -12.46 4.88 0.69
CA ARG A 133 -13.61 4.03 0.97
C ARG A 133 -14.83 4.82 1.40
N ILE A 134 -14.67 5.85 2.22
CA ILE A 134 -15.76 6.75 2.63
C ILE A 134 -16.37 7.45 1.40
N ILE A 135 -15.54 7.97 0.49
CA ILE A 135 -15.99 8.63 -0.74
C ILE A 135 -16.87 7.68 -1.56
N ILE A 136 -16.41 6.45 -1.77
CA ILE A 136 -17.14 5.43 -2.54
C ILE A 136 -18.41 4.99 -1.80
N PHE A 137 -18.32 4.75 -0.49
CA PHE A 137 -19.45 4.27 0.32
C PHE A 137 -20.63 5.25 0.30
N TYR A 138 -20.35 6.55 0.43
CA TYR A 138 -21.36 7.60 0.35
C TYR A 138 -21.65 8.06 -1.10
N LYS A 139 -21.05 7.42 -2.11
CA LYS A 139 -21.21 7.75 -3.54
C LYS A 139 -20.96 9.22 -3.84
N ILE A 140 -20.02 9.82 -3.11
CA ILE A 140 -19.69 11.25 -3.22
C ILE A 140 -19.14 11.55 -4.62
N ASP A 141 -18.33 10.66 -5.18
CA ASP A 141 -17.83 10.74 -6.54
C ASP A 141 -18.97 10.82 -7.58
N ILE A 142 -19.95 9.92 -7.49
CA ILE A 142 -21.11 9.89 -8.40
C ILE A 142 -21.96 11.14 -8.23
N PHE A 143 -22.20 11.58 -6.99
CA PHE A 143 -22.96 12.81 -6.72
C PHE A 143 -22.27 14.02 -7.38
N ILE A 144 -20.98 14.21 -7.13
CA ILE A 144 -20.28 15.39 -7.63
C ILE A 144 -20.13 15.33 -9.17
N GLU A 145 -19.84 14.17 -9.77
CA GLU A 145 -19.79 14.03 -11.24
C GLU A 145 -21.15 14.35 -11.89
N LYS A 146 -22.25 13.89 -11.29
CA LYS A 146 -23.61 14.09 -11.80
C LYS A 146 -24.07 15.55 -11.70
N TYR A 147 -23.73 16.25 -10.62
CA TYR A 147 -24.27 17.58 -10.34
C TYR A 147 -23.32 18.73 -10.68
N LEU A 148 -22.00 18.49 -10.74
CA LEU A 148 -21.01 19.52 -11.06
C LEU A 148 -20.36 19.34 -12.44
N GLU A 149 -20.62 18.24 -13.17
CA GLU A 149 -20.04 17.91 -14.49
C GLU A 149 -18.49 17.87 -14.54
N ILE A 150 -17.82 17.82 -13.39
CA ILE A 150 -16.36 17.79 -13.32
C ILE A 150 -15.88 16.34 -13.53
N LYS A 151 -15.50 15.98 -14.76
CA LYS A 151 -14.95 14.64 -15.06
C LYS A 151 -13.62 14.30 -14.36
N SER A 152 -12.90 15.29 -13.84
CA SER A 152 -11.56 15.14 -13.22
C SER A 152 -11.58 14.99 -11.69
N ILE A 153 -12.73 14.72 -11.09
CA ILE A 153 -12.93 14.68 -9.63
C ILE A 153 -12.00 13.72 -8.90
N LYS A 154 -11.73 12.55 -9.49
CA LYS A 154 -10.85 11.54 -8.88
C LYS A 154 -9.43 12.09 -8.66
N ILE A 155 -8.90 12.87 -9.60
CA ILE A 155 -7.58 13.49 -9.48
C ILE A 155 -7.58 14.55 -8.38
N ILE A 156 -8.62 15.38 -8.31
CA ILE A 156 -8.76 16.41 -7.26
C ILE A 156 -8.85 15.78 -5.87
N LEU A 157 -9.62 14.69 -5.73
CA LEU A 157 -9.74 13.95 -4.47
C LEU A 157 -8.41 13.31 -4.06
N ILE A 158 -7.66 12.73 -5.00
CA ILE A 158 -6.32 12.22 -4.72
C ILE A 158 -5.40 13.35 -4.25
N ILE A 159 -5.40 14.51 -4.91
CA ILE A 159 -4.59 15.68 -4.50
C ILE A 159 -4.98 16.15 -3.10
N LEU A 160 -6.27 16.21 -2.79
CA LEU A 160 -6.80 16.55 -1.46
C LEU A 160 -6.32 15.55 -0.41
N ILE A 161 -6.39 14.25 -0.68
CA ILE A 161 -5.93 13.22 0.25
C ILE A 161 -4.42 13.30 0.43
N LEU A 162 -3.64 13.50 -0.64
CA LEU A 162 -2.19 13.70 -0.54
C LEU A 162 -1.83 14.95 0.27
N SER A 163 -2.60 16.03 0.14
CA SER A 163 -2.43 17.25 0.94
C SER A 163 -2.69 17.03 2.44
N LEU A 164 -3.63 16.13 2.79
CA LEU A 164 -3.93 15.76 4.18
C LEU A 164 -2.81 14.93 4.81
N ILE A 165 -1.99 14.26 4.00
CA ILE A 165 -0.84 13.47 4.47
C ILE A 165 0.42 14.35 4.66
N TYR A 166 0.53 15.48 3.96
CA TYR A 166 1.64 16.44 4.10
C TYR A 166 1.93 16.92 5.55
N PRO A 167 0.95 17.24 6.42
CA PRO A 167 1.23 17.58 7.81
C PRO A 167 1.83 16.41 8.61
N PHE A 168 1.38 15.17 8.37
CA PHE A 168 1.98 13.98 8.97
C PHE A 168 3.44 13.81 8.53
N TYR A 169 3.73 14.10 7.26
CA TYR A 169 5.10 14.16 6.73
C TYR A 169 5.96 15.22 7.45
N LYS A 170 5.47 16.46 7.63
CA LYS A 170 6.22 17.53 8.32
C LYS A 170 6.54 17.14 9.76
N ILE A 171 5.58 16.52 10.46
CA ILE A 171 5.76 16.04 11.84
C ILE A 171 6.81 14.92 11.88
N ALA A 172 6.73 13.96 10.96
CA ALA A 172 7.68 12.85 10.90
C ALA A 172 9.12 13.31 10.60
N ILE A 173 9.32 14.26 9.68
CA ILE A 173 10.63 14.87 9.43
C ILE A 173 11.15 15.61 10.66
N LYS A 174 10.30 16.43 11.31
CA LYS A 174 10.71 17.17 12.51
C LYS A 174 11.16 16.22 13.61
N PHE A 175 10.46 15.10 13.79
CA PHE A 175 10.82 14.06 14.75
C PHE A 175 12.12 13.33 14.38
N TYR A 176 12.29 12.94 13.11
CA TYR A 176 13.53 12.33 12.62
C TYR A 176 14.75 13.24 12.81
N LEU A 177 14.64 14.51 12.44
CA LEU A 177 15.73 15.48 12.58
C LEU A 177 16.09 15.76 14.04
N ARG A 178 15.09 15.76 14.94
CA ARG A 178 15.31 15.87 16.39
C ARG A 178 16.13 14.69 16.91
N ASN A 179 15.66 13.46 16.68
CA ASN A 179 16.36 12.27 17.17
C ASN A 179 17.74 12.08 16.53
N ARG A 180 17.98 12.60 15.32
CA ARG A 180 19.31 12.58 14.72
C ARG A 180 20.28 13.50 15.46
N LYS A 181 19.85 14.70 15.90
CA LYS A 181 20.73 15.63 16.64
C LYS A 181 21.14 15.06 18.00
N ASP A 182 20.20 14.43 18.70
CA ASP A 182 20.43 13.82 20.02
C ASP A 182 21.44 12.64 19.99
N ASN A 183 21.80 12.12 18.81
CA ASN A 183 22.80 11.05 18.65
C ASN A 183 24.24 11.56 18.39
N TYR A 184 24.43 12.88 18.27
CA TYR A 184 25.74 13.51 18.05
C TYR A 184 26.13 14.51 19.18
N GLU A 185 25.33 14.59 20.25
CA GLU A 185 25.63 15.27 21.51
C GLU A 185 25.87 14.21 22.60
#